data_AF-A0A2U3KKM7-F1
#
_entry.id   AF-A0A2U3KKM7-F1
#
_cell.length_a   1.000
_cell.length_b   1.000
_cell.length_c   1.000
_cell.angle_alpha   90.00
_cell.angle_beta   90.00
_cell.angle_gamma   90.00
#
_symmetry.space_group_name_H-M   'P 1'
#
loop_
_entity.id
_entity.type
_entity.pdbx_description
1 polymer ?
#
loop_
_entity_poly.entity_id
_entity_poly.type
_entity_poly.pdbx_seq_one_letter_code
_entity_poly.pdbx_strand_id
1 'polypeptide(L)'
;MSLPDSPSFKAKLVGKRVVVKVSLFSRAFSGTVAATDETGLCFLSDDMVTALREITGSAMAKMDAPNVYLPFSTLEWIVFSEPRTSAASA
;
A
#
# COMPACT_ATOMS: atom_id res chain seq x y z
N MET A 1 19.35 -26.08 -15.18
CA MET A 1 18.52 -26.12 -13.97
C MET A 1 18.33 -24.68 -13.53
N SER A 2 17.15 -24.10 -13.78
CA SER A 2 16.85 -22.74 -13.32
C SER A 2 16.60 -22.79 -11.82
N LEU A 3 17.34 -21.98 -11.05
CA LEU A 3 17.12 -21.82 -9.62
C LEU A 3 15.65 -21.40 -9.39
N PRO A 4 15.00 -21.85 -8.30
CA PRO A 4 13.67 -21.34 -7.96
C PRO A 4 13.78 -19.83 -7.74
N ASP A 5 13.12 -19.07 -8.60
CA ASP A 5 13.06 -17.61 -8.55
C ASP A 5 12.48 -17.25 -7.18
N SER A 6 13.33 -16.73 -6.30
CA SER A 6 12.88 -16.30 -4.98
C SER A 6 11.78 -15.28 -5.19
N PRO A 7 10.58 -15.43 -4.58
CA PRO A 7 9.48 -14.53 -4.86
C PRO A 7 9.94 -13.09 -4.61
N SER A 8 9.84 -12.27 -5.65
CA SER A 8 10.31 -10.90 -5.63
C SER A 8 9.72 -10.18 -4.42
N PHE A 9 10.45 -9.22 -3.85
CA PHE A 9 9.94 -8.43 -2.71
C PHE A 9 8.52 -7.89 -2.97
N LYS A 10 8.24 -7.51 -4.23
CA LYS A 10 6.92 -7.07 -4.70
C LYS A 10 5.85 -8.14 -4.52
N ALA A 11 6.11 -9.39 -4.93
CA ALA A 11 5.19 -10.51 -4.74
C ALA A 11 4.90 -10.80 -3.26
N LYS A 12 5.85 -10.53 -2.36
CA LYS A 12 5.67 -10.70 -0.90
C LYS A 12 4.77 -9.64 -0.25
N LEU A 13 4.48 -8.53 -0.94
CA LEU A 13 3.63 -7.46 -0.41
C LEU A 13 2.14 -7.83 -0.48
N VAL A 14 1.72 -8.61 -1.48
CA VAL A 14 0.30 -8.93 -1.71
C VAL A 14 -0.30 -9.62 -0.47
N GLY A 15 -1.45 -9.11 -0.04
CA GLY A 15 -2.17 -9.55 1.16
C GLY A 15 -1.55 -9.11 2.48
N LYS A 16 -0.47 -8.31 2.47
CA LYS A 16 0.18 -7.82 3.69
C LYS A 16 -0.27 -6.41 4.04
N ARG A 17 -0.34 -6.16 5.35
CA ARG A 17 -0.48 -4.82 5.90
C ARG A 17 0.87 -4.11 5.81
N VAL A 18 0.87 -2.91 5.27
CA VAL A 18 2.06 -2.09 5.05
C VAL A 18 1.79 -0.65 5.47
N VAL A 19 2.86 0.11 5.66
CA VAL A 19 2.84 1.56 5.73
C VAL A 19 3.54 2.09 4.49
N VAL A 20 2.85 2.93 3.72
CA VAL A 20 3.37 3.54 2.49
C VAL A 20 3.51 5.04 2.68
N LYS A 21 4.59 5.59 2.15
CA LYS A 21 4.79 7.03 2.02
C LYS A 21 4.88 7.35 0.54
N VAL A 22 4.01 8.25 0.11
CA VAL A 22 3.98 8.76 -1.27
C VAL A 22 4.31 10.24 -1.27
N SER A 23 4.94 10.71 -2.34
CA SER A 23 5.40 12.11 -2.45
C SER A 23 4.26 13.14 -2.45
N LEU A 24 3.03 12.72 -2.78
CA LEU A 24 1.87 13.59 -2.83
C LEU A 24 1.44 14.12 -1.44
N PHE A 25 1.72 13.37 -0.38
CA PHE A 25 1.27 13.71 0.97
C PHE A 25 2.46 13.89 1.90
N SER A 26 2.34 14.77 2.90
CA SER A 26 3.37 14.91 3.95
C SER A 26 3.37 13.75 4.94
N ARG A 27 2.25 13.05 5.11
CA ARG A 27 2.09 11.87 5.99
C ARG A 27 2.21 10.55 5.25
N ALA A 28 2.41 9.46 6.01
CA ALA A 28 2.36 8.09 5.53
C ALA A 28 1.00 7.45 5.84
N PHE A 29 0.62 6.42 5.09
CA PHE A 29 -0.67 5.75 5.18
C PHE A 29 -0.50 4.26 5.49
N SER A 30 -1.30 3.74 6.41
CA SER A 30 -1.38 2.30 6.64
C SER A 30 -2.49 1.68 5.80
N GLY A 31 -2.26 0.48 5.29
CA GLY A 31 -3.23 -0.21 4.47
C GLY A 31 -2.78 -1.61 4.08
N THR A 32 -3.56 -2.26 3.24
CA THR A 32 -3.27 -3.62 2.74
C THR A 32 -2.98 -3.57 1.25
N VAL A 33 -1.96 -4.28 0.80
CA VAL A 33 -1.70 -4.42 -0.65
C VAL A 33 -2.61 -5.52 -1.21
N ALA A 34 -3.54 -5.17 -2.09
CA ALA A 34 -4.46 -6.12 -2.71
C ALA A 34 -3.83 -6.89 -3.87
N ALA A 35 -3.00 -6.20 -4.65
CA ALA A 35 -2.32 -6.76 -5.82
C ALA A 35 -1.06 -5.95 -6.13
N THR A 36 -0.13 -6.54 -6.85
CA THR A 36 1.07 -5.88 -7.37
C THR A 36 1.27 -6.28 -8.82
N ASP A 37 1.77 -5.35 -9.62
CA ASP A 37 2.31 -5.64 -10.94
C ASP A 37 3.77 -5.17 -11.05
N GLU A 38 4.29 -5.09 -12.27
CA GLU A 38 5.67 -4.68 -12.51
C GLU A 38 5.93 -3.21 -12.14
N THR A 39 4.90 -2.36 -12.27
CA THR A 39 4.96 -0.90 -12.23
C THR A 39 4.38 -0.28 -10.96
N GLY A 40 3.53 -1.00 -10.23
CA GLY A 40 2.91 -0.48 -9.02
C GLY A 40 2.17 -1.53 -8.18
N LEU A 41 1.33 -1.01 -7.29
CA LEU A 41 0.53 -1.81 -6.36
C LEU A 41 -0.87 -1.22 -6.18
N CYS A 42 -1.85 -2.09 -5.91
CA CYS A 42 -3.18 -1.71 -5.48
C CYS A 42 -3.22 -1.66 -3.95
N PHE A 43 -3.47 -0.48 -3.39
CA PHE A 43 -3.44 -0.21 -1.96
C PHE A 43 -4.83 0.05 -1.39
N LEU A 44 -5.18 -0.69 -0.34
CA LEU A 44 -6.44 -0.57 0.39
C LEU A 44 -6.21 0.26 1.66
N SER A 45 -6.68 1.51 1.68
CA SER A 45 -6.56 2.39 2.84
C SER A 45 -7.63 3.47 2.84
N ASP A 46 -8.58 3.39 3.78
CA ASP A 46 -9.64 4.39 3.94
C ASP A 46 -9.10 5.79 4.24
N ASP A 47 -8.02 5.89 5.04
CA ASP A 47 -7.37 7.16 5.36
C ASP A 47 -6.75 7.80 4.11
N MET A 48 -6.14 7.00 3.24
CA MET A 48 -5.58 7.51 1.98
C MET A 48 -6.68 7.95 1.01
N VAL A 49 -7.75 7.16 0.87
CA VAL A 49 -8.89 7.51 0.02
C VAL A 49 -9.53 8.81 0.50
N THR A 50 -9.69 8.98 1.82
CA THR A 50 -10.20 10.21 2.41
C THR A 50 -9.29 11.39 2.09
N ALA A 51 -7.98 11.24 2.31
CA ALA A 51 -7.01 12.30 2.00
C ALA A 51 -6.99 12.69 0.51
N LEU A 52 -7.14 11.71 -0.40
CA LEU A 52 -7.25 11.97 -1.83
C LEU A 52 -8.54 12.73 -2.18
N ARG A 53 -9.66 12.39 -1.53
CA ARG A 53 -10.94 13.12 -1.72
C ARG A 53 -10.86 14.55 -1.22
N GLU A 54 -10.12 14.83 -0.15
CA GLU A 54 -9.89 16.20 0.34
C GLU A 54 -9.11 17.05 -0.68
N ILE A 55 -8.12 16.46 -1.36
CA ILE A 55 -7.32 17.17 -2.37
C ILE A 55 -8.06 17.34 -3.70
N THR A 56 -8.75 16.29 -4.15
CA THR A 56 -9.38 16.24 -5.49
C THR A 56 -10.83 16.71 -5.51
N GLY A 57 -11.44 16.88 -4.33
CA GLY A 57 -12.81 17.34 -4.16
C GLY A 57 -13.83 16.47 -4.90
N SER A 58 -14.76 17.12 -5.60
CA SER A 58 -15.89 16.49 -6.29
C SER A 58 -15.50 15.47 -7.37
N ALA A 59 -14.25 15.49 -7.85
CA ALA A 59 -13.76 14.58 -8.89
C ALA A 59 -13.71 13.12 -8.42
N MET A 60 -13.42 12.88 -7.13
CA MET A 60 -13.41 11.53 -6.55
C MET A 60 -14.65 11.20 -5.71
N ALA A 61 -15.59 12.15 -5.55
CA ALA A 61 -16.79 11.98 -4.74
C ALA A 61 -17.71 10.83 -5.21
N LYS A 62 -17.59 10.41 -6.47
CA LYS A 62 -18.37 9.30 -7.07
C LYS A 62 -17.58 8.00 -7.20
N MET A 63 -16.33 7.97 -6.75
CA MET A 63 -15.47 6.80 -6.92
C MET A 63 -15.71 5.81 -5.78
N ASP A 64 -16.46 4.74 -6.08
CA ASP A 64 -16.70 3.58 -5.20
C ASP A 64 -15.53 2.59 -5.30
N ALA A 65 -14.30 3.11 -5.25
CA ALA A 65 -13.08 2.31 -5.34
C ALA A 65 -12.38 2.33 -3.97
N PRO A 66 -12.43 1.23 -3.20
CA PRO A 66 -11.68 1.12 -1.95
C PRO A 66 -10.16 0.97 -2.19
N ASN A 67 -9.74 0.86 -3.45
CA ASN A 67 -8.38 0.54 -3.86
C ASN A 67 -7.79 1.72 -4.61
N VAL A 68 -6.63 2.19 -4.17
CA VAL A 68 -5.83 3.21 -4.84
C VAL A 68 -4.67 2.54 -5.55
N TYR A 69 -4.54 2.77 -6.86
CA TYR A 69 -3.37 2.31 -7.60
C TYR A 69 -2.19 3.27 -7.36
N LEU A 70 -1.07 2.73 -6.86
CA LEU A 70 0.14 3.46 -6.54
C LEU A 70 1.30 2.97 -7.41
N PRO A 71 1.75 3.77 -8.40
CA PRO A 71 2.97 3.48 -9.13
C PRO A 71 4.17 3.50 -8.18
N PHE A 72 5.11 2.57 -8.34
CA PHE A 72 6.32 2.52 -7.51
C PHE A 72 7.16 3.80 -7.61
N SER A 73 7.08 4.52 -8.75
CA SER A 73 7.75 5.81 -8.96
C SER A 73 7.23 6.94 -8.06
N THR A 74 6.03 6.78 -7.47
CA THR A 74 5.42 7.78 -6.57
C THR A 74 5.66 7.46 -5.09
N LEU A 75 6.19 6.28 -4.79
CA LEU A 75 6.52 5.87 -3.42
C LEU A 75 7.89 6.42 -3.05
N GLU A 76 7.97 7.10 -1.91
CA GLU A 76 9.25 7.39 -1.28
C GLU A 76 9.78 6.15 -0.56
N TRP A 77 8.89 5.43 0.15
CA TRP A 77 9.21 4.17 0.81
C TRP A 77 7.96 3.37 1.15
N ILE A 78 8.17 2.07 1.39
CA ILE A 78 7.17 1.11 1.84
C ILE A 78 7.79 0.17 2.88
N VAL A 79 7.08 -0.06 3.98
CA VAL A 79 7.52 -0.98 5.05
C VAL A 79 6.38 -1.91 5.45
N PHE A 80 6.73 -3.14 5.84
CA PHE A 80 5.75 -4.04 6.43
C PHE A 80 5.29 -3.49 7.76
N SER A 81 3.97 -3.42 7.95
CA SER A 81 3.39 -3.28 9.28
C SER A 81 3.44 -4.67 9.88
N GLU A 82 4.38 -4.92 10.80
CA GLU A 82 4.33 -6.17 11.55
C GLU A 82 2.96 -6.30 12.22
N PRO A 83 2.32 -7.47 12.21
CA PRO A 83 1.32 -7.73 13.23
C PRO A 83 2.04 -7.62 14.56
N ARG A 84 1.60 -6.73 15.44
CA ARG A 84 2.04 -6.70 16.83
C ARG A 84 1.64 -8.03 17.46
N THR A 85 2.43 -9.08 17.27
CA THR A 85 2.46 -10.20 18.19
C THR A 85 3.10 -9.62 19.44
N SER A 86 2.26 -9.08 20.32
CA SER A 86 2.64 -8.90 21.71
C SER A 86 3.17 -10.25 22.16
N ALA A 87 4.49 -10.33 22.36
CA ALA A 87 5.06 -11.34 23.21
C ALA A 87 4.36 -11.17 24.56
N ALA A 88 3.38 -12.04 24.83
CA ALA A 88 2.96 -12.30 26.19
C ALA A 88 4.19 -12.92 26.86
N SER A 89 4.90 -12.13 27.65
CA SER A 89 5.94 -12.62 28.55
C SER A 89 5.32 -13.73 29.40
N ALA A 90 5.84 -14.95 29.26
CA ALA A 90 5.59 -16.06 30.18
C ALA A 90 6.31 -15.82 31.51
#